data_AF-A0A7K1Y7Y8-F1
#
_entry.id   AF-A0A7K1Y7Y8-F1
#
_cell.length_a   1.000
_cell.length_b   1.000
_cell.length_c   1.000
_cell.angle_alpha   90.00
_cell.angle_beta   90.00
_cell.angle_gamma   90.00
#
_symmetry.space_group_name_H-M   'P 1'
#
loop_
_entity.id
_entity.type
_entity.pdbx_description
1 polymer ?
#
loop_
_entity_poly.entity_id
_entity_poly.type
_entity_poly.pdbx_seq_one_letter_code
_entity_poly.pdbx_strand_id
1 'polypeptide(L)'
;MSQPVISVMLAVSDVPRALAWYKAAVGARELWNFGSVAGLEIAGAVFFLGEPANNGWESPEKLGITSARVEVFCDDPDTFIARAVQVGANGSSDKIKDHQTPWGTHRQGGFTDPFGHIWLVGDKSPLNRFP
;
A
#
# COMPACT_ATOMS: atom_id res chain seq x y z
N MET A 1 7.61 -6.34 27.76
CA MET A 1 6.59 -5.43 27.19
C MET A 1 7.00 -5.15 25.76
N SER A 2 6.19 -5.56 24.78
CA SER A 2 6.44 -5.24 23.36
C SER A 2 6.25 -3.74 23.15
N GLN A 3 7.13 -3.11 22.38
CA GLN A 3 6.93 -1.71 21.98
C GLN A 3 5.65 -1.58 21.15
N PRO A 4 4.96 -0.42 21.20
CA PRO A 4 3.80 -0.18 20.37
C PRO A 4 4.19 -0.22 18.88
N VAL A 5 3.30 -0.76 18.05
CA VAL A 5 3.45 -0.83 16.59
C VAL A 5 2.25 -0.12 15.95
N ILE A 6 2.52 0.71 14.96
CA ILE A 6 1.49 1.36 14.14
C ILE A 6 1.24 0.53 12.89
N SER A 7 -0.02 0.43 12.49
CA SER A 7 -0.46 -0.22 11.27
C SER A 7 -1.66 0.53 10.69
N VAL A 8 -2.07 0.18 9.47
CA VAL A 8 -3.21 0.77 8.77
C VAL A 8 -4.19 -0.32 8.37
N MET A 9 -5.46 0.06 8.20
CA MET A 9 -6.49 -0.80 7.64
C MET A 9 -7.02 -0.17 6.34
N LEU A 10 -6.92 -0.93 5.25
CA LEU A 10 -7.39 -0.53 3.92
C LEU A 10 -8.84 -0.99 3.74
N ALA A 11 -9.71 -0.04 3.45
CA ALA A 11 -11.13 -0.28 3.22
C ALA A 11 -11.32 -0.88 1.83
N VAL A 12 -11.90 -2.07 1.76
CA VAL A 12 -12.18 -2.75 0.49
C VAL A 12 -13.61 -3.29 0.51
N SER A 13 -14.26 -3.30 -0.65
CA SER A 13 -15.63 -3.83 -0.78
C SER A 13 -15.68 -5.37 -0.78
N ASP A 14 -14.53 -6.04 -0.95
CA ASP A 14 -14.39 -7.51 -1.04
C ASP A 14 -12.97 -7.90 -0.57
N VAL A 15 -12.85 -8.38 0.68
CA VAL A 15 -11.56 -8.79 1.27
C VAL A 15 -10.95 -10.00 0.55
N PRO A 16 -11.69 -11.09 0.25
CA PRO A 16 -11.14 -12.23 -0.49
C PRO A 16 -10.47 -11.84 -1.83
N ARG A 17 -11.12 -10.97 -2.61
CA ARG A 17 -10.56 -10.46 -3.88
C ARG A 17 -9.33 -9.59 -3.63
N ALA A 18 -9.38 -8.70 -2.64
CA ALA A 18 -8.27 -7.84 -2.29
C ALA A 18 -7.05 -8.63 -1.83
N LEU A 19 -7.25 -9.63 -0.99
CA LEU A 19 -6.21 -10.49 -0.47
C LEU A 19 -5.46 -11.23 -1.59
N ALA A 20 -6.18 -11.77 -2.58
CA ALA A 20 -5.56 -12.39 -3.75
C ALA A 20 -4.72 -11.38 -4.54
N TRP A 21 -5.22 -10.15 -4.71
CA TRP A 21 -4.52 -9.09 -5.43
C TRP A 21 -3.25 -8.64 -4.70
N TYR A 22 -3.31 -8.32 -3.40
CA TYR A 22 -2.13 -7.84 -2.66
C TYR A 22 -1.02 -8.90 -2.58
N LYS A 23 -1.37 -10.19 -2.51
CA LYS A 23 -0.38 -11.28 -2.61
C LYS A 23 0.38 -11.24 -3.94
N ALA A 24 -0.34 -11.07 -5.06
CA ALA A 24 0.24 -11.07 -6.40
C ALA A 24 0.99 -9.76 -6.72
N ALA A 25 0.39 -8.62 -6.35
CA ALA A 25 0.85 -7.28 -6.74
C ALA A 25 2.07 -6.82 -5.95
N VAL A 26 1.99 -6.93 -4.63
CA VAL A 26 2.98 -6.35 -3.69
C VAL A 26 3.75 -7.41 -2.91
N GLY A 27 3.53 -8.70 -3.22
CA GLY A 27 4.20 -9.81 -2.55
C GLY A 27 3.79 -9.96 -1.09
N ALA A 28 2.59 -9.51 -0.73
CA ALA A 28 2.12 -9.58 0.65
C ALA A 28 1.97 -11.04 1.13
N ARG A 29 2.32 -11.31 2.38
CA ARG A 29 2.09 -12.60 3.04
C ARG A 29 0.88 -12.49 3.96
N GLU A 30 -0.03 -13.45 3.87
CA GLU A 30 -1.17 -13.55 4.80
C GLU A 30 -0.69 -13.98 6.19
N LEU A 31 -1.20 -13.27 7.19
CA LEU A 31 -0.99 -13.57 8.60
C LEU A 31 -2.19 -14.34 9.16
N TRP A 32 -3.39 -13.85 8.88
CA TRP A 32 -4.66 -14.41 9.32
C TRP A 32 -5.80 -13.84 8.48
N ASN A 33 -6.93 -14.54 8.46
CA ASN A 33 -8.09 -14.19 7.65
C ASN A 33 -9.40 -14.66 8.32
N PHE A 34 -10.36 -13.74 8.49
CA PHE A 34 -11.67 -14.00 9.06
C PHE A 34 -12.82 -13.71 8.07
N GLY A 35 -12.54 -13.73 6.77
CA GLY A 35 -13.51 -13.45 5.72
C GLY A 35 -13.56 -11.96 5.38
N SER A 36 -14.29 -11.17 6.17
CA SER A 36 -14.49 -9.72 5.96
C SER A 36 -13.36 -8.85 6.53
N VAL A 37 -12.35 -9.46 7.15
CA VAL A 37 -11.16 -8.79 7.67
C VAL A 37 -9.96 -9.74 7.61
N ALA A 38 -8.81 -9.23 7.19
CA ALA A 38 -7.59 -10.02 7.08
C ALA A 38 -6.34 -9.21 7.43
N GLY A 39 -5.33 -9.90 7.96
CA GLY A 39 -4.00 -9.35 8.24
C GLY A 39 -2.98 -9.82 7.22
N LEU A 40 -2.19 -8.87 6.72
CA LEU A 40 -1.13 -9.06 5.74
C LEU A 40 0.16 -8.42 6.23
N GLU A 41 1.29 -8.85 5.68
CA GLU A 41 2.56 -8.16 5.85
C GLU A 41 3.37 -8.09 4.55
N ILE A 42 4.25 -7.10 4.48
CA ILE A 42 5.35 -7.03 3.51
C ILE A 42 6.63 -6.81 4.31
N ALA A 43 7.56 -7.76 4.27
CA ALA A 43 8.85 -7.67 4.96
C ALA A 43 8.74 -7.24 6.46
N GLY A 44 7.72 -7.73 7.17
CA GLY A 44 7.45 -7.41 8.57
C GLY A 44 6.62 -6.14 8.82
N ALA A 45 6.34 -5.33 7.80
CA ALA A 45 5.38 -4.24 7.90
C ALA A 45 3.95 -4.77 7.77
N VAL A 46 3.21 -4.74 8.87
CA VAL A 46 1.83 -5.26 8.95
C VAL A 46 0.83 -4.22 8.47
N PHE A 47 -0.16 -4.66 7.69
CA PHE A 47 -1.36 -3.89 7.35
C PHE A 47 -2.58 -4.81 7.28
N PHE A 48 -3.78 -4.22 7.33
CA PHE A 48 -5.03 -4.96 7.35
C PHE A 48 -5.92 -4.60 6.17
N LEU A 49 -6.76 -5.54 5.78
CA LEU A 49 -7.90 -5.31 4.89
C LEU A 49 -9.17 -5.45 5.69
N GLY A 50 -10.18 -4.63 5.41
CA GLY A 50 -11.49 -4.77 6.04
C GLY A 50 -12.61 -4.30 5.14
N GLU A 51 -13.73 -5.02 5.19
CA GLU A 51 -15.01 -4.59 4.66
C GLU A 51 -15.70 -3.66 5.66
N PRO A 52 -15.92 -2.38 5.31
CA PRO A 52 -16.58 -1.44 6.21
C PRO A 52 -18.03 -1.85 6.49
N ALA A 53 -18.43 -1.76 7.76
CA ALA A 53 -19.72 -2.22 8.27
C ALA A 53 -20.53 -1.07 8.89
N ASN A 54 -20.56 0.09 8.22
CA ASN A 54 -21.17 1.34 8.70
C ASN A 54 -20.60 1.83 10.05
N ASN A 55 -19.30 1.64 10.27
CA ASN A 55 -18.59 1.95 11.52
C ASN A 55 -17.65 3.16 11.41
N GLY A 56 -18.00 4.16 10.59
CA GLY A 56 -17.33 5.46 10.55
C GLY A 56 -16.13 5.57 9.61
N TRP A 57 -15.92 4.59 8.73
CA TRP A 57 -14.93 4.60 7.65
C TRP A 57 -15.51 3.83 6.46
N GLU A 58 -14.95 4.00 5.26
CA GLU A 58 -15.53 3.42 4.05
C GLU A 58 -14.50 3.27 2.90
N SER A 59 -14.80 2.40 1.93
CA SER A 59 -13.97 2.14 0.75
C SER A 59 -13.88 3.34 -0.19
N PRO A 60 -12.75 3.53 -0.91
CA PRO A 60 -12.61 4.59 -1.88
C PRO A 60 -13.71 4.59 -2.95
N GLU A 61 -14.15 3.40 -3.37
CA GLU A 61 -15.24 3.20 -4.32
C GLU A 61 -16.54 3.91 -3.90
N LYS A 62 -16.93 3.76 -2.62
CA LYS A 62 -18.14 4.39 -2.09
C LYS A 62 -17.93 5.86 -1.72
N LEU A 63 -16.73 6.24 -1.29
CA LEU A 63 -16.40 7.63 -0.95
C LEU A 63 -16.18 8.51 -2.18
N GLY A 64 -15.84 7.93 -3.32
CA GLY A 64 -15.43 8.67 -4.53
C GLY A 64 -14.05 9.33 -4.41
N ILE A 65 -13.29 9.02 -3.36
CA ILE A 65 -11.94 9.55 -3.11
C ILE A 65 -11.10 8.51 -2.36
N THR A 66 -9.78 8.58 -2.50
CA THR A 66 -8.84 7.70 -1.76
C THR A 66 -9.06 7.80 -0.26
N SER A 67 -9.19 6.67 0.42
CA SER A 67 -9.32 6.61 1.89
C SER A 67 -7.99 6.39 2.59
N ALA A 68 -7.00 5.82 1.87
CA ALA A 68 -5.65 5.64 2.37
C ALA A 68 -4.61 5.95 1.28
N ARG A 69 -3.47 6.48 1.72
CA ARG A 69 -2.22 6.54 0.95
C ARG A 69 -1.16 5.77 1.73
N VAL A 70 -0.50 4.83 1.06
CA VAL A 70 0.54 3.97 1.63
C VAL A 70 1.89 4.33 1.01
N GLU A 71 2.91 4.43 1.85
CA GLU A 71 4.30 4.66 1.42
C GLU A 71 5.08 3.36 1.54
N VAL A 72 5.75 2.96 0.46
CA VAL A 72 6.60 1.78 0.38
C VAL A 72 8.02 2.21 0.09
N PHE A 73 8.97 1.67 0.84
CA PHE A 73 10.39 1.92 0.65
C PHE A 73 11.11 0.62 0.33
N CYS A 74 11.72 0.55 -0.86
CA CYS A 74 12.41 -0.64 -1.35
C CYS A 74 13.50 -0.29 -2.35
N ASP A 75 14.53 -1.13 -2.47
CA ASP A 75 15.67 -0.85 -3.34
C ASP A 75 15.33 -0.70 -4.84
N ASP A 76 14.24 -1.31 -5.31
CA ASP A 76 13.80 -1.29 -6.72
C ASP A 76 12.31 -0.89 -6.84
N PRO A 77 12.00 0.42 -6.76
CA PRO A 77 10.64 0.91 -6.90
C PRO A 77 10.06 0.68 -8.31
N ASP A 78 10.90 0.69 -9.36
CA ASP A 78 10.49 0.45 -10.74
C ASP A 78 9.88 -0.95 -10.92
N THR A 79 10.58 -1.99 -10.48
CA THR A 79 10.09 -3.38 -10.57
C THR A 79 8.87 -3.61 -9.68
N PHE A 80 8.83 -3.00 -8.49
CA PHE A 80 7.69 -3.12 -7.58
C PHE A 80 6.41 -2.53 -8.21
N ILE A 81 6.49 -1.32 -8.75
CA ILE A 81 5.35 -0.67 -9.44
C ILE A 81 4.94 -1.47 -10.68
N ALA A 82 5.91 -1.93 -11.48
CA ALA A 82 5.63 -2.69 -12.70
C ALA A 82 4.83 -3.98 -12.41
N ARG A 83 5.18 -4.70 -11.34
CA ARG A 83 4.45 -5.88 -10.89
C ARG A 83 3.00 -5.56 -10.53
N ALA A 84 2.77 -4.50 -9.75
CA ALA A 84 1.41 -4.10 -9.36
C ALA A 84 0.56 -3.72 -10.58
N VAL A 85 1.15 -2.98 -11.54
CA VAL A 85 0.47 -2.60 -12.79
C VAL A 85 0.14 -3.82 -13.64
N GLN A 86 1.03 -4.80 -13.73
CA GLN A 86 0.82 -6.04 -14.49
C GLN A 86 -0.42 -6.81 -14.03
N VAL A 87 -0.79 -6.69 -12.75
CA VAL A 87 -1.97 -7.36 -12.17
C VAL A 87 -3.14 -6.40 -11.92
N GLY A 88 -3.16 -5.25 -12.57
CA GLY A 88 -4.33 -4.37 -12.65
C GLY A 88 -4.28 -3.10 -11.81
N ALA A 89 -3.15 -2.72 -11.22
CA ALA A 89 -3.00 -1.37 -10.68
C ALA A 89 -2.97 -0.32 -11.80
N ASN A 90 -3.43 0.90 -11.48
CA ASN A 90 -3.28 2.05 -12.36
C ASN A 90 -2.00 2.84 -12.02
N GLY A 91 -0.94 2.65 -12.81
CA GLY A 91 0.31 3.42 -12.71
C GLY A 91 0.40 4.62 -13.65
N SER A 92 -0.72 5.22 -14.04
CA SER A 92 -0.73 6.37 -14.97
C SER A 92 -0.60 7.72 -14.27
N SER A 93 -1.07 7.84 -13.03
CA SER A 93 -1.17 9.10 -12.29
C SER A 93 0.17 9.62 -11.78
N ASP A 94 1.02 8.74 -11.25
CA ASP A 94 2.34 9.12 -10.72
C ASP A 94 3.47 8.28 -11.32
N LYS A 95 4.02 8.79 -12.43
CA LYS A 95 5.11 8.13 -13.16
C LYS A 95 6.40 8.20 -12.37
N ILE A 96 7.08 7.05 -12.31
CA ILE A 96 8.37 6.94 -11.63
C ILE A 96 9.42 7.85 -12.24
N LYS A 97 10.10 8.61 -11.39
CA LYS A 97 11.11 9.60 -11.75
C LYS A 97 12.07 9.87 -10.59
N ASP A 98 13.11 10.62 -10.91
CA ASP A 98 14.09 11.05 -9.92
C ASP A 98 13.66 12.40 -9.34
N HIS A 99 13.69 12.49 -8.01
CA HIS A 99 13.44 13.70 -7.24
C HIS A 99 14.74 14.14 -6.56
N GLN A 100 15.08 15.42 -6.63
CA GLN A 100 16.17 15.98 -5.85
C GLN A 100 15.66 16.38 -4.47
N THR A 101 16.24 15.80 -3.43
CA THR A 101 15.82 15.99 -2.03
C THR A 101 17.03 16.35 -1.16
N PRO A 102 16.83 16.84 0.08
CA PRO A 102 17.93 17.14 1.01
C PRO A 102 18.83 15.93 1.35
N TRP A 103 18.32 14.70 1.21
CA TRP A 103 19.07 13.46 1.48
C TRP A 103 19.63 12.79 0.22
N GLY A 104 19.50 13.44 -0.95
CA GLY A 104 20.03 12.96 -2.23
C GLY A 104 18.96 12.77 -3.30
N THR A 105 19.31 12.02 -4.35
CA THR A 105 18.34 11.64 -5.39
C THR A 105 17.43 10.54 -4.84
N HIS A 106 16.13 10.79 -4.90
CA HIS A 106 15.08 9.87 -4.51
C HIS A 106 14.31 9.40 -5.75
N ARG A 107 14.41 8.11 -6.06
CA ARG A 107 13.66 7.46 -7.15
C ARG A 107 12.27 7.12 -6.61
N GLN A 108 11.21 7.74 -7.13
CA GLN A 108 9.86 7.53 -6.62
C GLN A 108 8.82 7.57 -7.74
N GLY A 109 7.76 6.78 -7.60
CA GLY A 109 6.52 6.88 -8.36
C GLY A 109 5.39 6.24 -7.57
N GLY A 110 4.30 5.87 -8.24
CA GLY A 110 3.23 5.16 -7.56
C GLY A 110 2.19 4.55 -8.48
N PHE A 111 1.19 3.96 -7.84
CA PHE A 111 0.02 3.42 -8.49
C PHE A 111 -1.22 3.56 -7.60
N THR A 112 -2.39 3.54 -8.23
CA THR A 112 -3.67 3.32 -7.55
C THR A 112 -4.03 1.85 -7.65
N ASP A 113 -4.27 1.19 -6.51
CA ASP A 113 -4.70 -0.21 -6.52
C ASP A 113 -6.16 -0.35 -7.03
N PRO A 114 -6.62 -1.57 -7.36
CA PRO A 114 -7.99 -1.77 -7.85
C PRO A 114 -9.11 -1.37 -6.89
N PHE A 115 -8.78 -1.10 -5.62
CA PHE A 115 -9.72 -0.70 -4.58
C PHE A 115 -9.73 0.81 -4.35
N GLY A 116 -8.86 1.55 -5.06
CA GLY A 116 -8.81 3.00 -5.06
C GLY A 116 -7.87 3.63 -4.03
N HIS A 117 -6.99 2.84 -3.39
CA HIS A 117 -5.95 3.39 -2.51
C HIS A 117 -4.71 3.77 -3.31
N ILE A 118 -4.00 4.79 -2.85
CA ILE A 118 -2.76 5.25 -3.48
C ILE A 118 -1.57 4.58 -2.80
N TRP A 119 -0.67 4.01 -3.59
CA TRP A 119 0.60 3.46 -3.14
C TRP A 119 1.73 4.26 -3.79
N LEU A 120 2.53 4.94 -2.99
CA LEU A 120 3.78 5.54 -3.42
C LEU A 120 4.94 4.64 -3.05
N VAL A 121 5.85 4.47 -3.99
CA VAL A 121 6.95 3.52 -3.89
C VAL A 121 8.22 4.26 -4.21
N GLY A 122 9.15 4.29 -3.26
CA GLY A 122 10.40 5.01 -3.39
C GLY A 122 11.60 4.21 -2.89
N ASP A 123 12.79 4.61 -3.33
CA ASP A 123 14.02 3.91 -2.96
C ASP A 123 14.51 4.25 -1.55
N LYS A 124 14.60 5.55 -1.24
CA LYS A 124 15.37 6.07 -0.10
C LYS A 124 14.72 7.33 0.45
N SER A 125 13.79 7.16 1.38
CA SER A 125 13.35 8.24 2.27
C SER A 125 13.88 8.01 3.69
N PRO A 126 14.17 9.07 4.47
CA PRO A 126 14.60 8.90 5.85
C PRO A 126 13.46 8.30 6.69
N LEU A 127 13.63 7.06 7.14
CA LEU A 127 12.72 6.41 8.09
C LEU A 127 13.13 6.61 9.55
N ASN A 128 14.25 7.30 9.75
CA ASN A 128 14.79 7.69 11.03
C ASN A 128 14.91 9.22 11.09
N ARG A 129 15.20 9.76 12.28
CA ARG A 129 15.43 11.19 12.46
C ARG A 129 16.49 11.67 11.45
N PHE A 130 16.06 12.55 10.55
CA PHE A 130 16.94 13.24 9.61
C PHE A 130 17.47 14.53 10.29
N PRO A 131 18.75 14.91 10.08
CA PRO A 131 19.36 16.10 10.65
C PRO A 131 18.64 17.41 10.33
#